data_AF-F8B6N1-F1
#
_entry.id   AF-F8B6N1-F1
#
_cell.length_a   1.000
_cell.length_b   1.000
_cell.length_c   1.000
_cell.angle_alpha   90.00
_cell.angle_beta   90.00
_cell.angle_gamma   90.00
#
_symmetry.space_group_name_H-M   'P 1'
#
loop_
_entity.id
_entity.type
_entity.pdbx_description
1 polymer ?
#
loop_
_entity_poly.entity_id
_entity_poly.type
_entity_poly.pdbx_seq_one_letter_code
_entity_poly.pdbx_strand_id
1 'polypeptide(L)'
;METATAQQIHNQLIRVLRRGGRPAELITYAPEFVDLVWPAEAGMPRQAIHDRALRAHRMLTAAVAAMEQPHSEAIGIMLCLWPGTLGLTLDQRRERAARLFGIQSDTFRRSAHEGRLVLNLSLEIYQRVRDRHDRRRTLPTADHDGAL
;
A
#
# COMPACT_ATOMS: atom_id res chain seq x y z
N MET A 1 16.73 -6.14 11.12
CA MET A 1 15.67 -6.05 10.09
C MET A 1 15.73 -4.63 9.56
N GLU A 2 16.10 -4.45 8.28
CA GLU A 2 16.29 -3.13 7.69
C GLU A 2 14.93 -2.42 7.55
N THR A 3 14.83 -1.17 8.00
CA THR A 3 13.56 -0.42 7.97
C THR A 3 13.20 -0.08 6.53
N ALA A 4 11.97 -0.39 6.11
CA ALA A 4 11.48 -0.03 4.78
C ALA A 4 11.66 1.47 4.51
N THR A 5 12.33 1.82 3.42
CA THR A 5 12.48 3.22 2.98
C THR A 5 11.27 3.66 2.13
N ALA A 6 10.98 4.96 2.13
CA ALA A 6 9.92 5.52 1.27
C ALA A 6 10.15 5.20 -0.22
N GLN A 7 11.41 5.20 -0.67
CA GLN A 7 11.76 4.87 -2.06
C GLN A 7 11.48 3.39 -2.40
N GLN A 8 11.77 2.45 -1.50
CA GLN A 8 11.44 1.04 -1.71
C GLN A 8 9.92 0.85 -1.80
N ILE A 9 9.15 1.55 -0.95
CA ILE A 9 7.68 1.51 -0.98
C ILE A 9 7.17 2.06 -2.32
N HIS A 10 7.69 3.21 -2.76
CA HIS A 10 7.35 3.82 -4.04
C HIS A 10 7.58 2.85 -5.21
N ASN A 11 8.76 2.21 -5.26
CA ASN A 11 9.11 1.27 -6.33
C ASN A 11 8.17 0.07 -6.36
N GLN A 12 7.76 -0.44 -5.19
CA GLN A 12 6.81 -1.55 -5.11
C GLN A 12 5.38 -1.12 -5.46
N LEU A 13 4.96 0.10 -5.10
CA LEU A 13 3.65 0.63 -5.47
C LEU A 13 3.45 0.70 -6.99
N ILE A 14 4.49 1.00 -7.76
CA ILE A 14 4.42 0.96 -9.23
C ILE A 14 3.99 -0.43 -9.75
N ARG A 15 4.45 -1.50 -9.08
CA ARG A 15 4.06 -2.88 -9.42
C ARG A 15 2.62 -3.17 -8.98
N VAL A 16 2.27 -2.75 -7.76
CA VAL A 16 0.91 -2.91 -7.22
C VAL A 16 -0.10 -2.20 -8.12
N LEU A 17 0.17 -1.00 -8.63
CA LEU A 17 -0.73 -0.29 -9.54
C LEU A 17 -1.06 -1.09 -10.79
N ARG A 18 -0.10 -1.83 -11.35
CA ARG A 18 -0.34 -2.61 -12.58
C ARG A 18 -1.35 -3.73 -12.35
N ARG A 19 -1.39 -4.33 -11.15
CA ARG A 19 -2.17 -5.54 -10.86
C ARG A 19 -3.37 -5.31 -9.94
N GLY A 20 -3.34 -4.25 -9.13
CA GLY A 20 -4.31 -3.97 -8.06
C GLY A 20 -3.73 -4.24 -6.67
N GLY A 21 -4.29 -3.55 -5.67
CA GLY A 21 -3.90 -3.62 -4.25
C GLY A 21 -4.80 -4.49 -3.38
N ARG A 22 -5.55 -5.41 -3.99
CA ARG A 22 -6.40 -6.38 -3.28
C ARG A 22 -5.57 -7.55 -2.76
N PRO A 23 -6.00 -8.25 -1.68
CA PRO A 23 -5.16 -9.25 -1.03
C PRO A 23 -4.65 -10.38 -1.94
N ALA A 24 -5.50 -10.92 -2.82
CA ALA A 24 -5.10 -12.00 -3.73
C ALA A 24 -4.03 -11.54 -4.73
N GLU A 25 -4.18 -10.33 -5.26
CA GLU A 25 -3.26 -9.68 -6.19
C GLU A 25 -1.93 -9.34 -5.51
N LEU A 26 -1.98 -8.86 -4.26
CA LEU A 26 -0.78 -8.62 -3.45
C LEU A 26 0.01 -9.92 -3.22
N ILE A 27 -0.66 -11.02 -2.86
CA ILE A 27 0.00 -12.32 -2.66
C ILE A 27 0.61 -12.82 -3.97
N THR A 28 -0.12 -12.70 -5.08
CA THR A 28 0.25 -13.33 -6.36
C THR A 28 1.33 -12.52 -7.09
N TYR A 29 1.25 -11.19 -7.07
CA TYR A 29 2.04 -10.33 -7.95
C TYR A 29 2.91 -9.29 -7.24
N ALA A 30 2.73 -9.08 -5.93
CA ALA A 30 3.51 -8.13 -5.16
C ALA A 30 3.82 -8.62 -3.72
N PRO A 31 4.31 -9.86 -3.54
CA PRO A 31 4.63 -10.37 -2.20
C PRO A 31 5.69 -9.52 -1.50
N GLU A 32 6.63 -8.94 -2.24
CA GLU A 32 7.67 -8.06 -1.70
C GLU A 32 7.10 -6.77 -1.13
N PHE A 33 5.99 -6.27 -1.68
CA PHE A 33 5.27 -5.15 -1.06
C PHE A 33 4.73 -5.56 0.30
N VAL A 34 4.15 -6.77 0.42
CA VAL A 34 3.65 -7.30 1.69
C VAL A 34 4.78 -7.46 2.69
N ASP A 35 5.93 -8.02 2.29
CA ASP A 35 7.12 -8.13 3.15
C ASP A 35 7.61 -6.76 3.63
N LEU A 36 7.60 -5.78 2.73
CA LEU A 36 8.08 -4.43 3.03
C LEU A 36 7.17 -3.71 4.03
N VAL A 37 5.85 -3.74 3.81
CA VAL A 37 4.89 -3.00 4.65
C VAL A 37 4.41 -3.80 5.84
N TRP A 38 4.54 -5.13 5.83
CA TRP A 38 4.17 -6.01 6.92
C TRP A 38 5.09 -7.24 6.95
N PRO A 39 6.33 -7.09 7.44
CA PRO A 39 7.32 -8.17 7.43
C PRO A 39 6.89 -9.37 8.29
N ALA A 40 7.38 -10.55 7.92
CA ALA A 40 7.22 -11.75 8.76
C ALA A 40 8.02 -11.58 10.04
N GLU A 41 7.44 -12.02 11.15
CA GLU A 41 8.15 -12.13 12.43
C GLU A 41 8.91 -13.45 12.48
N ALA A 42 9.99 -13.51 13.26
CA ALA A 42 10.79 -14.72 13.39
C ALA A 42 9.91 -15.87 13.92
N GLY A 43 10.00 -17.05 13.30
CA GLY A 43 9.18 -18.22 13.64
C GLY A 43 7.76 -18.22 13.07
N MET A 44 7.38 -17.22 12.28
CA MET A 44 6.05 -17.15 11.67
C MET A 44 5.87 -18.20 10.55
N PRO A 45 4.79 -19.00 10.55
CA PRO A 45 4.52 -19.99 9.50
C PRO A 45 4.32 -19.35 8.12
N ARG A 46 4.66 -20.08 7.05
CA ARG A 46 4.48 -19.62 5.65
C ARG A 46 3.02 -19.26 5.31
N GLN A 47 2.04 -19.92 5.94
CA GLN A 47 0.61 -19.63 5.77
C GLN A 47 0.20 -18.25 6.29
N ALA A 48 1.05 -17.58 7.09
CA ALA A 48 0.79 -16.22 7.58
C ALA A 48 0.81 -15.15 6.48
N ILE A 49 1.22 -15.49 5.24
CA ILE A 49 1.18 -14.54 4.12
C ILE A 49 -0.23 -14.02 3.84
N HIS A 50 -1.27 -14.84 4.05
CA HIS A 50 -2.66 -14.41 3.86
C HIS A 50 -3.06 -13.32 4.85
N ASP A 51 -2.78 -13.53 6.14
CA ASP A 51 -3.05 -12.54 7.19
C ASP A 51 -2.24 -11.26 6.99
N ARG A 52 -0.97 -11.40 6.64
CA ARG A 52 -0.11 -10.26 6.33
C ARG A 52 -0.61 -9.48 5.11
N ALA A 53 -1.08 -10.16 4.06
CA ALA A 53 -1.65 -9.52 2.88
C ALA A 53 -2.95 -8.77 3.21
N LEU A 54 -3.81 -9.34 4.07
CA LEU A 54 -4.99 -8.64 4.59
C LEU A 54 -4.61 -7.37 5.36
N ARG A 55 -3.56 -7.45 6.19
CA ARG A 55 -3.07 -6.29 6.97
C ARG A 55 -2.40 -5.24 6.07
N ALA A 56 -1.63 -5.67 5.07
CA ALA A 56 -1.04 -4.79 4.06
C ALA A 56 -2.13 -4.08 3.24
N HIS A 57 -3.18 -4.80 2.83
CA HIS A 57 -4.35 -4.22 2.15
C HIS A 57 -5.06 -3.18 3.03
N ARG A 58 -5.32 -3.48 4.31
CA ARG A 58 -5.92 -2.51 5.24
C ARG A 58 -5.05 -1.26 5.40
N MET A 59 -3.73 -1.42 5.49
CA MET A 59 -2.78 -0.30 5.55
C MET A 59 -2.84 0.53 4.27
N LEU A 60 -2.86 -0.12 3.10
CA LEU A 60 -2.96 0.55 1.81
C LEU A 60 -4.26 1.37 1.72
N THR A 61 -5.40 0.77 2.05
CA THR A 61 -6.70 1.46 2.07
C THR A 61 -6.72 2.63 3.05
N ALA A 62 -6.14 2.47 4.25
CA ALA A 62 -6.04 3.55 5.24
C ALA A 62 -5.08 4.68 4.83
N ALA A 63 -4.03 4.37 4.06
CA ALA A 63 -3.13 5.37 3.49
C ALA A 63 -3.83 6.15 2.38
N VAL A 64 -4.55 5.46 1.48
CA VAL A 64 -5.38 6.09 0.45
C VAL A 64 -6.45 6.99 1.07
N ALA A 65 -7.15 6.52 2.11
CA ALA A 65 -8.23 7.28 2.75
C ALA A 65 -7.77 8.56 3.46
N ALA A 66 -6.47 8.68 3.80
CA ALA A 66 -5.92 9.89 4.41
C ALA A 66 -5.49 10.95 3.39
N MET A 67 -5.46 10.61 2.10
CA MET A 67 -5.17 11.58 1.05
C MET A 67 -6.40 12.46 0.80
N GLU A 68 -6.15 13.73 0.46
CA GLU A 68 -7.22 14.68 0.13
C GLU A 68 -7.98 14.28 -1.15
N GLN A 69 -9.22 14.72 -1.28
CA GLN A 69 -9.95 14.59 -2.55
C GLN A 69 -9.45 15.61 -3.58
N PRO A 70 -9.43 15.28 -4.89
CA PRO A 70 -9.84 14.01 -5.50
C PRO A 70 -8.73 12.93 -5.53
N HIS A 71 -7.59 13.16 -4.87
CA HIS A 71 -6.43 12.27 -4.94
C HIS A 71 -6.69 10.87 -4.35
N SER A 72 -7.38 10.78 -3.21
CA SER A 72 -7.74 9.50 -2.58
C SER A 72 -8.64 8.65 -3.46
N GLU A 73 -9.64 9.26 -4.11
CA GLU A 73 -10.51 8.56 -5.03
C GLU A 73 -9.72 8.06 -6.26
N ALA A 74 -8.93 8.95 -6.88
CA ALA A 74 -8.12 8.61 -8.05
C ALA A 74 -7.15 7.46 -7.80
N ILE A 75 -6.39 7.50 -6.70
CA ILE A 75 -5.42 6.44 -6.41
C ILE A 75 -6.12 5.13 -6.00
N GLY A 76 -7.28 5.19 -5.34
CA GLY A 76 -8.04 3.99 -5.03
C GLY A 76 -8.69 3.34 -6.26
N ILE A 77 -9.06 4.12 -7.27
CA ILE A 77 -9.42 3.59 -8.61
C ILE A 77 -8.21 2.88 -9.23
N MET A 78 -7.05 3.55 -9.25
CA MET A 78 -5.83 3.01 -9.82
C MET A 78 -5.38 1.71 -9.14
N LEU A 79 -5.63 1.56 -7.84
CA LEU A 79 -5.29 0.36 -7.06
C LEU A 79 -6.41 -0.70 -7.00
N CYS A 80 -7.52 -0.52 -7.72
CA CYS A 80 -8.68 -1.42 -7.68
C CYS A 80 -9.30 -1.63 -6.29
N LEU A 81 -9.20 -0.62 -5.40
CA LEU A 81 -9.69 -0.71 -4.02
C LEU A 81 -11.20 -0.45 -3.93
N TRP A 82 -11.74 0.33 -4.88
CA TRP A 82 -13.14 0.73 -4.88
C TRP A 82 -14.05 -0.25 -5.63
N PRO A 83 -15.36 -0.29 -5.29
CA PRO A 83 -16.33 -1.05 -6.07
C PRO A 83 -16.31 -0.68 -7.55
N GLY A 84 -16.62 -1.65 -8.42
CA GLY A 84 -16.68 -1.41 -9.88
C GLY A 84 -15.35 -1.18 -10.58
N THR A 85 -14.21 -1.37 -9.88
CA THR A 85 -12.85 -1.29 -10.47
C THR A 85 -12.23 -2.65 -10.77
N LEU A 86 -12.87 -3.74 -10.32
CA LEU A 86 -12.41 -5.11 -10.59
C LEU A 86 -12.52 -5.42 -12.08
N GLY A 87 -11.50 -6.10 -12.61
CA GLY A 87 -11.45 -6.49 -14.03
C GLY A 87 -11.08 -5.35 -14.98
N LEU A 88 -10.90 -4.11 -14.49
CA LEU A 88 -10.45 -3.01 -15.32
C LEU A 88 -8.96 -3.14 -15.66
N THR A 89 -8.64 -2.86 -16.91
CA THR A 89 -7.24 -2.68 -17.34
C THR A 89 -6.62 -1.45 -16.68
N LEU A 90 -5.29 -1.34 -16.72
CA LEU A 90 -4.62 -0.13 -16.20
C LEU A 90 -5.04 1.14 -16.95
N ASP A 91 -5.26 1.05 -18.26
CA ASP A 91 -5.65 2.20 -19.07
C ASP A 91 -7.08 2.65 -18.78
N GLN A 92 -8.02 1.71 -18.60
CA GLN A 92 -9.38 2.04 -18.14
C GLN A 92 -9.38 2.69 -16.75
N ARG A 93 -8.49 2.27 -15.85
CA ARG A 93 -8.33 2.88 -14.53
C ARG A 93 -7.80 4.30 -14.64
N ARG A 94 -6.79 4.53 -15.49
CA ARG A 94 -6.26 5.88 -15.77
C ARG A 94 -7.32 6.78 -16.35
N GLU A 95 -8.12 6.28 -17.29
CA GLU A 95 -9.22 7.04 -17.87
C GLU A 95 -10.23 7.48 -16.80
N ARG A 96 -10.66 6.56 -15.92
CA ARG A 96 -11.57 6.89 -14.82
C ARG A 96 -10.96 7.87 -13.83
N ALA A 97 -9.70 7.67 -13.44
CA ALA A 97 -9.00 8.58 -12.54
C ALA A 97 -8.81 9.97 -13.17
N ALA A 98 -8.50 10.06 -14.46
CA ALA A 98 -8.31 11.31 -15.19
C ALA A 98 -9.59 12.18 -15.23
N ARG A 99 -10.77 11.54 -15.32
CA ARG A 99 -12.07 12.23 -15.27
C ARG A 99 -12.27 13.03 -13.97
N LEU A 100 -11.71 12.57 -12.84
CA LEU A 100 -11.79 13.28 -11.57
C LEU A 100 -11.05 14.63 -11.57
N PHE A 101 -10.09 14.80 -12.48
CA PHE A 101 -9.32 16.04 -12.65
C PHE A 101 -9.74 16.84 -13.88
N GLY A 102 -10.73 16.36 -14.67
CA GLY A 102 -11.12 16.99 -15.92
C GLY A 102 -10.04 16.95 -17.01
N ILE A 103 -9.15 15.94 -16.99
CA ILE A 103 -8.05 15.80 -17.95
C ILE A 103 -8.13 14.50 -18.76
N GLN A 104 -7.33 14.41 -19.81
CA GLN A 104 -7.18 13.18 -20.61
C GLN A 104 -6.31 12.14 -19.90
N SER A 105 -6.54 10.86 -20.19
CA SER A 105 -5.79 9.73 -19.61
C SER A 105 -4.28 9.84 -19.85
N ASP A 106 -3.87 10.27 -21.04
CA ASP A 106 -2.45 10.47 -21.38
C ASP A 106 -1.82 11.60 -20.58
N THR A 107 -2.58 12.66 -20.27
CA THR A 107 -2.13 13.74 -19.39
C THR A 107 -1.99 13.23 -17.96
N PHE A 108 -2.96 12.44 -17.48
CA PHE A 108 -2.93 11.83 -16.15
C PHE A 108 -1.72 10.89 -15.96
N ARG A 109 -1.35 10.12 -16.99
CA ARG A 109 -0.20 9.21 -16.96
C ARG A 109 1.15 9.92 -16.76
N ARG A 110 1.24 11.23 -17.04
CA ARG A 110 2.49 11.99 -16.87
C ARG A 110 2.89 12.06 -15.40
N SER A 111 4.20 12.18 -15.16
CA SER A 111 4.80 12.18 -13.81
C SER A 111 4.17 13.21 -12.85
N ALA A 112 3.71 14.35 -13.38
CA ALA A 112 3.08 15.40 -12.60
C ALA A 112 1.78 14.97 -11.90
N HIS A 113 1.05 13.99 -12.44
CA HIS A 113 -0.23 13.51 -11.90
C HIS A 113 -0.08 12.12 -11.29
N GLU A 114 0.02 11.06 -12.10
CA GLU A 114 0.16 9.68 -11.60
C GLU A 114 1.40 9.54 -10.71
N GLY A 115 2.56 10.03 -11.16
CA GLY A 115 3.79 9.95 -10.38
C GLY A 115 3.69 10.63 -9.01
N ARG A 116 3.07 11.81 -8.94
CA ARG A 116 2.86 12.55 -7.70
C ARG A 116 1.87 11.85 -6.75
N LEU A 117 0.80 11.26 -7.28
CA LEU A 117 -0.13 10.45 -6.47
C LEU A 117 0.57 9.26 -5.83
N VAL A 118 1.41 8.56 -6.59
CA VAL A 118 2.18 7.41 -6.09
C VAL A 118 3.22 7.83 -5.06
N LEU A 119 3.88 8.97 -5.27
CA LEU A 119 4.81 9.53 -4.30
C LEU A 119 4.09 9.88 -2.98
N ASN A 120 2.98 10.62 -3.04
CA ASN A 120 2.19 10.97 -1.86
C ASN A 120 1.75 9.71 -1.10
N LEU A 121 1.21 8.72 -1.80
CA LEU A 121 0.82 7.46 -1.19
C LEU A 121 2.01 6.72 -0.55
N SER A 122 3.18 6.74 -1.19
CA SER A 122 4.38 6.09 -0.64
C SER A 122 4.83 6.72 0.69
N LEU A 123 4.69 8.04 0.83
CA LEU A 123 5.00 8.77 2.05
C LEU A 123 3.98 8.45 3.16
N GLU A 124 2.69 8.40 2.82
CA GLU A 124 1.62 8.01 3.75
C GLU A 124 1.83 6.59 4.30
N ILE A 125 2.19 5.64 3.45
CA ILE A 125 2.50 4.27 3.87
C ILE A 125 3.78 4.23 4.70
N TYR A 126 4.84 4.91 4.26
CA TYR A 126 6.10 4.99 5.00
C TYR A 126 5.90 5.48 6.43
N GLN A 127 5.14 6.57 6.61
CA GLN A 127 4.80 7.10 7.93
C GLN A 127 4.11 6.04 8.80
N ARG A 128 3.11 5.33 8.28
CA ARG A 128 2.40 4.28 9.02
C ARG A 128 3.29 3.10 9.38
N VAL A 129 4.18 2.70 8.47
CA VAL A 129 5.16 1.63 8.73
C VAL A 129 6.11 2.05 9.85
N ARG A 130 6.61 3.29 9.82
CA ARG A 130 7.49 3.85 10.85
C ARG A 130 6.77 3.95 12.19
N ASP A 131 5.59 4.54 12.25
CA ASP A 131 4.82 4.72 13.49
C ASP A 131 4.48 3.38 14.14
N ARG A 132 4.17 2.35 13.34
CA ARG A 132 3.97 0.98 13.86
C ARG A 132 5.25 0.40 14.45
N HIS A 133 6.39 0.61 13.79
CA HIS A 133 7.68 0.15 14.27
C HIS A 133 8.04 0.82 15.60
N ASP A 134 7.83 2.14 15.71
CA ASP A 134 8.12 2.90 16.92
C ASP A 134 7.23 2.46 18.08
N ARG A 135 5.92 2.25 17.85
CA ARG A 135 5.00 1.69 18.86
C ARG A 135 5.42 0.31 19.37
N ARG A 136 6.01 -0.53 18.52
CA ARG A 136 6.53 -1.85 18.93
C ARG A 136 7.79 -1.73 19.80
N ARG A 137 8.62 -0.69 19.58
CA ARG A 137 9.82 -0.45 20.41
C ARG A 137 9.48 0.14 21.78
N THR A 138 8.38 0.89 21.89
CA THR A 138 7.99 1.59 23.14
C THR A 138 7.10 0.76 24.06
N LEU A 139 6.64 -0.41 23.65
CA LEU A 139 5.94 -1.33 24.55
C LEU A 139 6.96 -1.90 25.55
N PRO A 140 6.72 -1.81 26.88
CA PRO A 140 7.56 -2.49 27.84
C PRO A 140 7.54 -3.97 27.52
N THR A 141 8.72 -4.57 27.34
CA THR A 141 8.89 -6.01 27.44
C THR A 141 8.31 -6.38 28.81
N ALA A 142 7.15 -7.01 28.83
CA ALA A 142 6.65 -7.61 30.05
C ALA A 142 7.67 -8.68 30.44
N ASP A 143 8.54 -8.31 31.38
CA ASP A 143 9.44 -9.24 32.07
C ASP A 143 8.58 -10.42 32.48
N HIS A 144 8.83 -11.56 31.81
CA HIS A 144 8.50 -12.85 32.36
C HIS A 144 9.52 -13.14 33.46
N ASP A 145 9.49 -12.34 34.53
CA ASP A 145 10.04 -12.77 35.81
C ASP A 145 9.05 -13.76 36.40
N GLY A 146 9.20 -15.00 35.93
CA GLY A 146 8.91 -16.15 36.77
C GLY A 146 9.88 -16.11 37.95
N ALA A 147 9.45 -15.54 39.06
CA ALA A 147 9.97 -15.88 40.36
C ALA A 147 9.04 -16.96 40.96
N LEU A 148 9.67 -18.12 41.17
CA LEU A 148 9.17 -19.35 41.77
C LEU A 148 8.46 -19.14 43.11
#